data_AF-A0AAD5DVP2-F1
#
_entry.id   AF-A0AAD5DVP2-F1
#
_cell.length_a   1.000
_cell.length_b   1.000
_cell.length_c   1.000
_cell.angle_alpha   90.00
_cell.angle_beta   90.00
_cell.angle_gamma   90.00
#
_symmetry.space_group_name_H-M   'P 1'
#
loop_
_entity.id
_entity.type
_entity.pdbx_description
1 polymer ?
#
loop_
_entity_poly.entity_id
_entity_poly.type
_entity_poly.pdbx_seq_one_letter_code
_entity_poly.pdbx_strand_id
1 'polypeptide(L)'
;MSATQHMQQAVLLGVRAFFLLLSLTMPLRAWLRHRAWMIFAARVWMMRLSSIGSQEGHAVLLQRSASAGWLGCIMDILRVGNGTRLLPSALTAALLHLPPLSVALQQLLTLVQLAPPRGFCAAPLLADPVTKKRVAAAWGALELTPFTVPVPSGDADMPATHQPGVQCVAVLLWAQLMIGVVLPTLVAGCTARGTRMPALSAQQEPQQHRPGLLAAVGAVVRQVGSVLSWVWAWMDGLLAEAACILASDPFYLTSAIWVLGGLCWLLAKAQALAALAEPAS
;
A
#
# COMPACT_ATOMS: atom_id res chain seq x y z
N MET A 1 20.05 0.85 24.97
CA MET A 1 19.55 1.71 23.89
C MET A 1 20.54 2.85 23.72
N SER A 2 20.94 3.19 22.49
CA SER A 2 21.95 4.23 22.22
C SER A 2 21.32 5.63 22.20
N ALA A 3 22.11 6.69 22.41
CA ALA A 3 21.64 8.08 22.31
C ALA A 3 21.01 8.40 20.94
N THR A 4 21.50 7.76 19.88
CA THR A 4 20.95 7.88 18.52
C THR A 4 19.50 7.39 18.42
N GLN A 5 19.14 6.33 19.15
CA GLN A 5 17.78 5.79 19.20
C GLN A 5 16.80 6.78 19.84
N HIS A 6 17.21 7.39 20.95
CA HIS A 6 16.39 8.40 21.62
C HIS A 6 16.17 9.62 20.72
N MET A 7 17.20 10.07 20.01
CA MET A 7 17.07 11.18 19.06
C MET A 7 16.12 10.83 17.91
N GLN A 8 16.23 9.63 17.31
CA GLN A 8 15.33 9.21 16.24
C GLN A 8 13.88 9.08 16.70
N GLN A 9 13.65 8.53 17.90
CA GLN A 9 12.31 8.45 18.50
C GLN A 9 11.74 9.84 18.77
N ALA A 10 12.55 10.77 19.29
CA ALA A 10 12.14 12.15 19.50
C ALA A 10 11.78 12.85 18.18
N VAL A 11 12.56 12.64 17.11
CA VAL A 11 12.26 13.17 15.76
C VAL A 11 10.96 12.58 15.22
N LEU A 12 10.75 11.27 15.31
CA LEU A 12 9.51 10.62 14.87
C LEU A 12 8.29 11.13 15.65
N LEU A 13 8.42 11.31 16.97
CA LEU A 13 7.37 11.86 17.81
C LEU A 13 7.09 13.33 17.44
N GLY A 14 8.14 14.13 17.22
CA GLY A 14 8.03 15.53 16.80
C GLY A 14 7.32 15.68 15.45
N VAL A 15 7.66 14.84 14.47
CA VAL A 15 6.99 14.84 13.16
C VAL A 15 5.51 14.45 13.30
N ARG A 16 5.19 13.43 14.11
CA ARG A 16 3.79 13.04 14.38
C ARG A 16 3.01 14.16 15.07
N ALA A 17 3.60 14.79 16.08
CA ALA A 17 3.00 15.92 16.79
C ALA A 17 2.79 17.11 15.84
N PHE A 18 3.74 17.40 14.96
CA PHE A 18 3.62 18.45 13.95
C PHE A 18 2.45 18.21 13.00
N PHE A 19 2.31 17.01 12.42
CA PHE A 19 1.19 16.70 11.52
C PHE A 19 -0.16 16.71 12.25
N LEU A 20 -0.20 16.31 13.52
CA LEU A 20 -1.41 16.35 14.35
C LEU A 20 -1.78 17.79 14.73
N LEU A 21 -0.82 18.63 15.08
CA LEU A 21 -1.07 20.06 15.32
C LEU A 21 -1.56 20.74 14.03
N LEU A 22 -0.90 20.47 12.91
CA LEU A 22 -1.31 20.98 11.61
C LEU A 22 -2.76 20.60 11.28
N SER A 23 -3.18 19.35 11.54
CA SER A 23 -4.56 18.92 11.29
C SER A 23 -5.58 19.56 12.23
N LEU A 24 -5.20 19.81 13.49
CA LEU A 24 -6.07 20.46 14.48
C LEU A 24 -6.21 21.97 14.28
N THR A 25 -5.15 22.65 13.81
CA THR A 25 -5.16 24.12 13.64
C THR A 25 -5.68 24.58 12.28
N MET A 26 -5.72 23.70 11.27
CA MET A 26 -6.12 24.08 9.92
C MET A 26 -7.64 24.25 9.82
N PRO A 27 -8.15 25.32 9.18
CA PRO A 27 -9.58 25.48 8.95
C PRO A 27 -10.17 24.26 8.22
N LEU A 28 -11.35 23.81 8.64
CA LEU A 28 -11.97 22.58 8.13
C LEU A 28 -12.03 22.51 6.60
N ARG A 29 -12.34 23.64 5.93
CA ARG A 29 -12.37 23.72 4.45
C ARG A 29 -11.00 23.45 3.82
N ALA A 30 -9.95 24.03 4.40
CA ALA A 30 -8.58 23.85 3.92
C ALA A 30 -8.09 22.43 4.23
N TRP A 31 -8.41 21.89 5.42
CA TRP A 31 -8.14 20.50 5.77
C TRP A 31 -8.77 19.53 4.76
N LEU A 32 -10.07 19.63 4.49
CA LEU A 32 -10.75 18.74 3.55
C LEU A 32 -10.15 18.79 2.14
N ARG A 33 -9.71 19.97 1.68
CA ARG A 33 -9.06 20.15 0.37
C ARG A 33 -7.66 19.53 0.32
N HIS A 34 -6.88 19.66 1.39
CA HIS A 34 -5.46 19.28 1.39
C HIS A 34 -5.15 17.98 2.14
N ARG A 35 -6.13 17.35 2.81
CA ARG A 35 -5.92 16.18 3.68
C ARG A 35 -5.22 15.02 2.97
N ALA A 36 -5.60 14.72 1.73
CA ALA A 36 -5.04 13.60 0.99
C ALA A 36 -3.52 13.79 0.77
N TRP A 37 -3.12 14.99 0.37
CA TRP A 37 -1.71 15.36 0.19
C TRP A 37 -0.94 15.43 1.50
N MET A 38 -1.52 15.99 2.56
CA MET A 38 -0.88 16.05 3.88
C MET A 38 -0.67 14.65 4.46
N ILE A 39 -1.67 13.78 4.38
CA ILE A 39 -1.56 12.39 4.83
C ILE A 39 -0.51 11.64 4.02
N PHE A 40 -0.48 11.84 2.70
CA PHE A 40 0.55 11.25 1.84
C PHE A 40 1.95 11.72 2.23
N ALA A 41 2.16 13.03 2.37
CA ALA A 41 3.43 13.61 2.76
C ALA A 41 3.88 13.09 4.13
N ALA A 42 2.96 13.01 5.10
CA ALA A 42 3.22 12.44 6.42
C ALA A 42 3.68 10.98 6.34
N ARG A 43 3.02 10.15 5.51
CA ARG A 43 3.40 8.74 5.32
C ARG A 43 4.78 8.60 4.71
N VAL A 44 5.06 9.31 3.61
CA VAL A 44 6.36 9.27 2.93
C VAL A 44 7.47 9.72 3.87
N TRP A 45 7.25 10.80 4.62
CA TRP A 45 8.22 11.28 5.63
C TRP A 45 8.46 10.25 6.73
N MET A 46 7.40 9.68 7.31
CA MET A 46 7.53 8.65 8.34
C MET A 46 8.26 7.41 7.83
N MET A 47 8.02 7.01 6.58
CA MET A 47 8.72 5.87 5.97
C MET A 47 10.21 6.17 5.81
N ARG A 48 10.59 7.33 5.25
CA ARG A 48 11.99 7.71 5.10
C ARG A 48 12.73 7.84 6.43
N LEU A 49 12.11 8.41 7.46
CA LEU A 49 12.74 8.53 8.78
C LEU A 49 12.99 7.18 9.46
N SER A 50 12.21 6.18 9.07
CA SER A 50 12.25 4.86 9.67
C SER A 50 13.14 3.86 8.93
N SER A 51 13.58 4.17 7.71
CA SER A 51 14.51 3.32 6.94
C SER A 51 15.95 3.43 7.45
N ILE A 52 16.23 4.36 8.36
CA ILE A 52 17.57 4.68 8.87
C ILE A 52 18.06 3.63 9.90
N GLY A 53 17.20 2.73 10.38
CA GLY A 53 17.58 1.64 11.30
C GLY A 53 16.86 0.33 11.02
N SER A 54 17.53 -0.64 10.38
CA SER A 54 16.96 -1.95 10.01
C SER A 54 16.67 -2.86 11.22
N GLN A 55 17.26 -2.56 12.39
CA GLN A 55 17.05 -3.31 13.62
C GLN A 55 16.04 -2.67 14.58
N GLU A 56 15.35 -1.61 14.16
CA GLU A 56 14.56 -0.78 15.08
C GLU A 56 13.07 -0.74 14.73
N GLY A 57 12.25 -0.51 15.77
CA GLY A 57 10.80 -0.38 15.64
C GLY A 57 10.07 -1.70 15.36
N HIS A 58 9.10 -1.65 14.44
CA HIS A 58 8.22 -2.80 14.17
C HIS A 58 8.98 -4.03 13.63
N ALA A 59 10.15 -3.84 12.99
CA ALA A 59 10.97 -4.94 12.49
C ALA A 59 11.48 -5.87 13.61
N VAL A 60 11.56 -5.39 14.86
CA VAL A 60 11.90 -6.21 16.03
C VAL A 60 10.92 -7.38 16.21
N LEU A 61 9.67 -7.24 15.77
CA LEU A 61 8.69 -8.33 15.81
C LEU A 61 9.08 -9.52 14.91
N LEU A 62 9.88 -9.28 13.88
CA LEU A 62 10.40 -10.32 12.97
C LEU A 62 11.66 -11.01 13.51
N GLN A 63 12.26 -10.49 14.60
CA GLN A 63 13.44 -11.08 15.23
C GLN A 63 13.09 -12.23 16.17
N ARG A 64 11.80 -12.42 16.49
CA ARG A 64 11.34 -13.56 17.30
C ARG A 64 11.19 -14.80 16.42
N SER A 65 11.48 -15.98 16.98
CA SER A 65 11.22 -17.26 16.32
C SER A 65 9.71 -17.51 16.13
N ALA A 66 9.41 -18.42 15.21
CA ALA A 66 8.04 -18.80 14.91
C ALA A 66 7.38 -19.51 16.10
N SER A 67 6.07 -19.30 16.25
CA SER A 67 5.29 -19.88 17.33
C SER A 67 4.57 -21.14 16.82
N ALA A 68 4.67 -22.25 17.56
CA ALA A 68 4.01 -23.50 17.19
C ALA A 68 2.47 -23.43 17.33
N GLY A 69 1.77 -24.34 16.63
CA GLY A 69 0.30 -24.43 16.66
C GLY A 69 -0.42 -23.40 15.78
N TRP A 70 -1.75 -23.49 15.75
CA TRP A 70 -2.62 -22.61 14.95
C TRP A 70 -2.68 -21.18 15.52
N LEU A 71 -2.75 -21.04 16.84
CA LEU A 71 -2.73 -19.73 17.50
C LEU A 71 -1.39 -19.04 17.27
N GLY A 72 -0.30 -19.81 17.31
CA GLY A 72 1.03 -19.35 16.94
C GLY A 72 1.09 -18.85 15.50
N CYS A 73 0.44 -19.55 14.56
CA CYS A 73 0.31 -19.10 13.17
C CYS A 73 -0.36 -17.73 13.05
N ILE A 74 -1.49 -17.51 13.75
CA ILE A 74 -2.19 -16.22 13.75
C ILE A 74 -1.29 -15.11 14.32
N MET A 75 -0.63 -15.38 15.45
CA MET A 75 0.30 -14.44 16.07
C MET A 75 1.48 -14.11 15.16
N ASP A 76 2.02 -15.10 14.44
CA ASP A 76 3.11 -14.90 13.49
C ASP A 76 2.64 -14.09 12.28
N ILE A 77 1.42 -14.31 11.76
CA ILE A 77 0.81 -13.47 10.71
C ILE A 77 0.68 -12.02 11.18
N LEU A 78 0.21 -11.80 12.41
CA LEU A 78 0.11 -10.45 12.99
C LEU A 78 1.50 -9.82 13.17
N ARG A 79 2.51 -10.59 13.59
CA ARG A 79 3.90 -10.12 13.69
C ARG A 79 4.48 -9.77 12.32
N VAL A 80 4.25 -10.59 11.29
CA VAL A 80 4.67 -10.30 9.92
C VAL A 80 3.97 -9.06 9.40
N GLY A 81 2.64 -8.96 9.56
CA GLY A 81 1.86 -7.81 9.11
C GLY A 81 2.24 -6.51 9.80
N ASN A 82 2.55 -6.53 11.10
CA ASN A 82 3.05 -5.35 11.81
C ASN A 82 4.52 -5.05 11.47
N GLY A 83 5.38 -6.08 11.42
CA GLY A 83 6.80 -5.97 11.17
C GLY A 83 7.13 -5.45 9.77
N THR A 84 6.34 -5.86 8.78
CA THR A 84 6.37 -5.34 7.40
C THR A 84 5.49 -4.11 7.22
N ARG A 85 4.83 -3.63 8.28
CA ARG A 85 3.98 -2.42 8.31
C ARG A 85 2.76 -2.46 7.40
N LEU A 86 2.40 -3.63 6.90
CA LEU A 86 1.19 -3.84 6.13
C LEU A 86 -0.06 -3.52 6.92
N LEU A 87 -0.15 -4.04 8.14
CA LEU A 87 -1.32 -3.84 8.99
C LEU A 87 -1.57 -2.36 9.33
N PRO A 88 -0.59 -1.60 9.87
CA PRO A 88 -0.81 -0.18 10.12
C PRO A 88 -1.08 0.62 8.85
N SER A 89 -0.45 0.28 7.72
CA SER A 89 -0.73 0.97 6.45
C SER A 89 -2.16 0.74 5.95
N ALA A 90 -2.63 -0.52 6.03
CA ALA A 90 -3.99 -0.90 5.66
C ALA A 90 -5.03 -0.22 6.57
N LEU A 91 -4.83 -0.29 7.88
CA LEU A 91 -5.72 0.34 8.88
C LEU A 91 -5.81 1.85 8.67
N THR A 92 -4.68 2.52 8.42
CA THR A 92 -4.66 3.97 8.22
C THR A 92 -5.46 4.37 6.99
N ALA A 93 -5.46 3.56 5.93
CA ALA A 93 -6.28 3.82 4.75
C ALA A 93 -7.78 3.60 5.02
N ALA A 94 -8.13 2.56 5.78
CA ALA A 94 -9.51 2.30 6.18
C ALA A 94 -10.08 3.40 7.10
N LEU A 95 -9.28 3.93 8.03
CA LEU A 95 -9.74 4.89 9.04
C LEU A 95 -9.86 6.33 8.50
N LEU A 96 -9.01 6.75 7.56
CA LEU A 96 -8.91 8.16 7.15
C LEU A 96 -9.91 8.60 6.05
N HIS A 97 -10.82 7.72 5.59
CA HIS A 97 -11.85 8.03 4.59
C HIS A 97 -11.30 8.83 3.40
N LEU A 98 -10.28 8.27 2.76
CA LEU A 98 -9.61 8.85 1.60
C LEU A 98 -10.29 8.38 0.30
N PRO A 99 -10.23 9.16 -0.79
CA PRO A 99 -10.67 8.71 -2.11
C PRO A 99 -9.93 7.41 -2.51
N PRO A 100 -10.62 6.37 -3.02
CA PRO A 100 -10.02 5.06 -3.30
C PRO A 100 -8.82 5.13 -4.25
N LEU A 101 -8.83 6.02 -5.25
CA LEU A 101 -7.71 6.17 -6.17
C LEU A 101 -6.48 6.75 -5.44
N SER A 102 -6.71 7.68 -4.52
CA SER A 102 -5.64 8.21 -3.66
C SER A 102 -5.08 7.11 -2.76
N VAL A 103 -5.94 6.27 -2.16
CA VAL A 103 -5.49 5.13 -1.35
C VAL A 103 -4.65 4.16 -2.17
N ALA A 104 -5.13 3.73 -3.35
CA ALA A 104 -4.41 2.81 -4.21
C ALA A 104 -3.02 3.35 -4.59
N LEU A 105 -2.94 4.61 -5.02
CA LEU A 105 -1.67 5.24 -5.38
C LEU A 105 -0.73 5.37 -4.17
N GLN A 106 -1.24 5.80 -3.02
CA GLN A 106 -0.44 5.94 -1.80
C GLN A 106 0.12 4.60 -1.34
N GLN A 107 -0.68 3.53 -1.39
CA GLN A 107 -0.26 2.19 -0.98
C GLN A 107 0.73 1.57 -1.98
N LEU A 108 0.55 1.81 -3.28
CA LEU A 108 1.51 1.37 -4.30
C LEU A 108 2.86 2.08 -4.15
N LEU A 109 2.86 3.41 -3.96
CA LEU A 109 4.08 4.18 -3.72
C LEU A 109 4.76 3.77 -2.42
N THR A 110 3.97 3.47 -1.38
CA THR A 110 4.47 2.90 -0.13
C THR A 110 5.17 1.58 -0.40
N LEU A 111 4.54 0.65 -1.12
CA LEU A 111 5.09 -0.66 -1.45
C LEU A 111 6.42 -0.55 -2.22
N VAL A 112 6.52 0.38 -3.17
CA VAL A 112 7.77 0.68 -3.90
C VAL A 112 8.87 1.23 -2.99
N GLN A 113 8.50 1.97 -1.94
CA GLN A 113 9.46 2.53 -0.96
C GLN A 113 9.84 1.56 0.16
N LEU A 114 9.04 0.52 0.42
CA LEU A 114 9.42 -0.49 1.40
C LEU A 114 10.66 -1.24 0.90
N ALA A 115 11.56 -1.54 1.84
CA ALA A 115 12.80 -2.25 1.57
C ALA A 115 12.57 -3.52 0.72
N PRO A 116 13.53 -3.92 -0.12
CA PRO A 116 13.38 -5.08 -0.98
C PRO A 116 13.01 -6.29 -0.12
N PRO A 117 11.99 -7.07 -0.53
CA PRO A 117 11.41 -8.16 0.25
C PRO A 117 12.45 -9.21 0.70
N ARG A 118 13.60 -9.27 0.00
CA ARG A 118 14.78 -10.04 0.37
C ARG A 118 15.22 -9.83 1.82
N GLY A 119 15.25 -8.59 2.30
CA GLY A 119 15.68 -8.27 3.67
C GLY A 119 14.74 -8.85 4.73
N PHE A 120 13.43 -8.92 4.44
CA PHE A 120 12.46 -9.53 5.36
C PHE A 120 12.61 -11.04 5.40
N CYS A 121 12.85 -11.71 4.27
CA CYS A 121 13.00 -13.16 4.22
C CYS A 121 14.24 -13.69 4.97
N ALA A 122 15.23 -12.84 5.23
CA ALA A 122 16.38 -13.17 6.09
C ALA A 122 16.08 -13.02 7.60
N ALA A 123 14.94 -12.43 7.98
CA ALA A 123 14.62 -12.23 9.39
C ALA A 123 14.37 -13.58 10.10
N PRO A 124 14.74 -13.71 11.40
CA PRO A 124 14.62 -14.98 12.14
C PRO A 124 13.23 -15.63 12.06
N LEU A 125 12.16 -14.84 12.12
CA LEU A 125 10.78 -15.35 12.03
C LEU A 125 10.50 -16.05 10.68
N LEU A 126 11.00 -15.50 9.58
CA LEU A 126 10.77 -16.02 8.22
C LEU A 126 11.82 -17.07 7.82
N ALA A 127 13.00 -17.02 8.43
CA ALA A 127 14.05 -18.03 8.27
C ALA A 127 13.74 -19.34 9.01
N ASP A 128 12.87 -19.30 10.02
CA ASP A 128 12.43 -20.44 10.83
C ASP A 128 11.82 -21.58 9.98
N PRO A 129 12.18 -22.85 10.24
CA PRO A 129 11.69 -23.99 9.46
C PRO A 129 10.15 -24.14 9.49
N VAL A 130 9.48 -23.76 10.58
CA VAL A 130 8.02 -23.81 10.68
C VAL A 130 7.40 -22.79 9.72
N THR A 131 7.92 -21.56 9.71
CA THR A 131 7.44 -20.52 8.80
C THR A 131 7.73 -20.88 7.35
N LYS A 132 8.89 -21.45 7.04
CA LYS A 132 9.21 -21.94 5.67
C LYS A 132 8.20 -22.98 5.18
N LYS A 133 7.81 -23.94 6.02
CA LYS A 133 6.76 -24.92 5.68
C LYS A 133 5.42 -24.24 5.39
N ARG A 134 5.03 -23.25 6.21
CA ARG A 134 3.79 -22.47 6.01
C ARG A 134 3.84 -21.65 4.72
N VAL A 135 4.97 -21.02 4.42
CA VAL A 135 5.21 -20.26 3.18
C VAL A 135 5.16 -21.18 1.96
N ALA A 136 5.78 -22.36 2.02
CA ALA A 136 5.71 -23.34 0.95
C ALA A 136 4.27 -23.84 0.71
N ALA A 137 3.50 -24.06 1.77
CA ALA A 137 2.08 -24.40 1.66
C ALA A 137 1.26 -23.25 1.03
N ALA A 138 1.50 -22.00 1.45
CA ALA A 138 0.87 -20.83 0.85
C ALA A 138 1.23 -20.66 -0.62
N TRP A 139 2.51 -20.85 -0.98
CA TRP A 139 2.96 -20.91 -2.37
C TRP A 139 2.19 -21.97 -3.16
N GLY A 140 2.10 -23.20 -2.64
CA GLY A 140 1.36 -24.28 -3.30
C GLY A 140 -0.11 -23.93 -3.52
N ALA A 141 -0.76 -23.30 -2.54
CA ALA A 141 -2.14 -22.83 -2.68
C ALA A 141 -2.28 -21.70 -3.71
N LEU A 142 -1.31 -20.78 -3.79
CA LEU A 142 -1.31 -19.69 -4.78
C LEU A 142 -1.04 -20.19 -6.19
N GLU A 143 -0.23 -21.25 -6.37
CA GLU A 143 -0.06 -21.91 -7.68
C GLU A 143 -1.35 -22.57 -8.17
N LEU A 144 -2.30 -22.89 -7.28
CA LEU A 144 -3.62 -23.39 -7.67
C LEU A 144 -4.57 -22.27 -8.13
N THR A 145 -4.19 -20.99 -8.03
CA THR A 145 -5.02 -19.91 -8.59
C THR A 145 -4.99 -20.02 -10.13
N PRO A 146 -6.11 -20.40 -10.79
CA PRO A 146 -6.17 -20.71 -12.20
C PRO A 146 -5.86 -19.48 -13.02
N PHE A 147 -4.84 -19.59 -13.86
CA PHE A 147 -4.50 -18.59 -14.84
C PHE A 147 -5.58 -18.56 -15.92
N THR A 148 -6.43 -17.51 -15.93
CA THR A 148 -7.12 -17.05 -17.14
C THR A 148 -6.25 -16.15 -18.00
N VAL A 149 -5.02 -15.85 -17.54
CA VAL A 149 -4.04 -15.07 -18.30
C VAL A 149 -3.06 -16.04 -18.93
N PRO A 150 -3.10 -16.26 -20.26
CA PRO A 150 -2.07 -17.03 -20.95
C PRO A 150 -0.75 -16.27 -20.83
N VAL A 151 0.07 -16.68 -19.86
CA VAL A 151 1.47 -16.25 -19.80
C VAL A 151 2.21 -17.12 -20.83
N PRO A 152 3.00 -16.53 -21.73
CA PRO A 152 3.80 -17.33 -22.67
C PRO A 152 4.64 -18.32 -21.86
N SER A 153 4.37 -19.60 -22.08
CA SER A 153 5.10 -20.72 -21.50
C SER A 153 6.49 -20.76 -22.14
N GLY A 154 7.38 -19.88 -21.67
CA GLY A 154 8.80 -20.05 -21.91
C GLY A 154 9.26 -21.27 -21.11
N ASP A 155 9.78 -22.27 -21.80
CA ASP A 155 10.45 -23.47 -21.25
C ASP A 155 11.76 -23.10 -20.52
N ALA A 156 11.70 -22.15 -19.60
CA ALA A 156 12.80 -21.85 -18.69
C ALA A 156 12.76 -22.86 -17.55
N ASP A 157 13.72 -23.78 -17.60
CA ASP A 157 14.05 -24.78 -16.59
C ASP A 157 13.58 -24.43 -15.16
N MET A 158 12.79 -25.35 -14.61
CA MET A 158 12.07 -25.28 -13.34
C MET A 158 12.82 -25.77 -12.07
N PRO A 159 14.16 -25.59 -11.87
CA PRO A 159 14.75 -25.72 -10.53
C PRO A 159 14.65 -24.42 -9.70
N ALA A 160 14.53 -23.24 -10.33
CA ALA A 160 14.57 -21.95 -9.62
C ALA A 160 13.31 -21.68 -8.78
N THR A 161 12.15 -22.21 -9.18
CA THR A 161 10.86 -22.06 -8.47
C THR A 161 10.81 -22.79 -7.11
N HIS A 162 11.72 -23.73 -6.89
CA HIS A 162 11.84 -24.46 -5.61
C HIS A 162 12.80 -23.79 -4.63
N GLN A 163 13.40 -22.64 -4.99
CA GLN A 163 14.25 -21.92 -4.05
C GLN A 163 13.38 -21.29 -2.94
N PRO A 164 13.65 -21.58 -1.65
CA PRO A 164 12.84 -21.08 -0.54
C PRO A 164 12.86 -19.55 -0.45
N GLY A 165 13.91 -18.90 -0.98
CA GLY A 165 14.02 -17.45 -1.08
C GLY A 165 12.98 -16.85 -2.04
N VAL A 166 12.83 -17.41 -3.25
CA VAL A 166 11.81 -16.98 -4.23
C VAL A 166 10.42 -17.11 -3.62
N GLN A 167 10.15 -18.24 -2.97
CA GLN A 167 8.84 -18.52 -2.38
C GLN A 167 8.47 -17.51 -1.30
N CYS A 168 9.40 -17.22 -0.38
CA CYS A 168 9.18 -16.21 0.64
C CYS A 168 8.94 -14.83 0.05
N VAL A 169 9.77 -14.40 -0.91
CA VAL A 169 9.64 -13.07 -1.52
C VAL A 169 8.32 -12.92 -2.27
N ALA A 170 7.93 -13.91 -3.08
CA ALA A 170 6.69 -13.86 -3.86
C ALA A 170 5.45 -13.88 -2.96
N VAL A 171 5.40 -14.78 -1.96
CA VAL A 171 4.28 -14.85 -1.01
C VAL A 171 4.15 -13.55 -0.23
N LEU A 172 5.27 -12.97 0.20
CA LEU A 172 5.26 -11.71 0.92
C LEU A 172 4.79 -10.56 0.03
N LEU A 173 5.30 -10.45 -1.20
CA LEU A 173 4.91 -9.40 -2.14
C LEU A 173 3.43 -9.53 -2.55
N TRP A 174 2.94 -10.75 -2.75
CA TRP A 174 1.51 -11.01 -2.93
C TRP A 174 0.68 -10.53 -1.75
N ALA A 175 1.09 -10.86 -0.52
CA ALA A 175 0.41 -10.40 0.69
C ALA A 175 0.45 -8.88 0.82
N GLN A 176 1.57 -8.23 0.43
CA GLN A 176 1.70 -6.78 0.41
C GLN A 176 0.74 -6.13 -0.60
N LEU A 177 0.60 -6.71 -1.79
CA LEU A 177 -0.35 -6.23 -2.80
C LEU A 177 -1.81 -6.40 -2.33
N MET A 178 -2.16 -7.60 -1.85
CA MET A 178 -3.54 -7.90 -1.45
C MET A 178 -3.97 -7.15 -0.19
N ILE A 179 -3.16 -7.22 0.88
CA ILE A 179 -3.49 -6.62 2.18
C ILE A 179 -3.16 -5.13 2.19
N GLY A 180 -2.07 -4.73 1.54
CA GLY A 180 -1.60 -3.34 1.54
C GLY A 180 -2.29 -2.45 0.52
N VAL A 181 -2.66 -2.97 -0.66
CA VAL A 181 -3.20 -2.16 -1.77
C VAL A 181 -4.65 -2.50 -2.06
N VAL A 182 -4.97 -3.75 -2.40
CA VAL A 182 -6.30 -4.15 -2.89
C VAL A 182 -7.35 -3.99 -1.79
N LEU A 183 -7.13 -4.61 -0.62
CA LEU A 183 -8.09 -4.60 0.48
C LEU A 183 -8.42 -3.17 0.96
N PRO A 184 -7.44 -2.27 1.22
CA PRO A 184 -7.76 -0.92 1.66
C PRO A 184 -8.45 -0.08 0.58
N THR A 185 -8.15 -0.33 -0.70
CA THR A 185 -8.83 0.33 -1.83
C THR A 185 -10.29 -0.08 -1.92
N LEU A 186 -10.59 -1.37 -1.73
CA LEU A 186 -11.97 -1.87 -1.68
C LEU A 186 -12.74 -1.24 -0.50
N VAL A 187 -12.14 -1.21 0.69
CA VAL A 187 -12.73 -0.56 1.87
C VAL A 187 -12.96 0.94 1.64
N ALA A 188 -12.00 1.63 1.04
CA ALA A 188 -12.12 3.05 0.70
C ALA A 188 -13.24 3.29 -0.31
N GLY A 189 -13.36 2.45 -1.35
CA GLY A 189 -14.42 2.56 -2.35
C GLY A 189 -15.82 2.37 -1.74
N CYS A 190 -15.96 1.40 -0.83
CA CYS A 190 -17.23 1.14 -0.14
C CYS A 190 -17.62 2.28 0.82
N THR A 191 -16.65 2.85 1.54
CA THR A 191 -16.89 3.92 2.51
C THR A 191 -17.07 5.30 1.86
N ALA A 192 -16.44 5.54 0.69
CA ALA A 192 -16.54 6.81 -0.03
C ALA A 192 -17.98 7.13 -0.45
N ARG A 193 -18.79 6.12 -0.79
CA ARG A 193 -20.18 6.29 -1.27
C ARG A 193 -21.07 6.99 -0.24
N GLY A 194 -20.84 6.77 1.05
CA GLY A 194 -21.57 7.42 2.13
C GLY A 194 -21.22 8.89 2.34
N THR A 195 -20.11 9.36 1.75
CA THR A 195 -19.54 10.70 2.01
C THR A 195 -19.57 11.65 0.82
N ARG A 196 -20.26 11.30 -0.28
CA ARG A 196 -20.50 12.24 -1.39
C ARG A 196 -21.36 13.41 -0.89
N MET A 197 -20.71 14.41 -0.29
CA MET A 197 -21.35 15.69 -0.03
C MET A 197 -21.79 16.25 -1.38
N PRO A 198 -23.02 16.80 -1.48
CA PRO A 198 -23.42 17.55 -2.66
C PRO A 198 -22.32 18.56 -2.94
N ALA A 199 -21.77 18.55 -4.15
CA ALA A 199 -20.78 19.54 -4.53
C ALA A 199 -21.41 20.91 -4.25
N LEU A 200 -20.95 21.55 -3.16
CA LEU A 200 -21.32 22.92 -2.86
C LEU A 200 -20.99 23.68 -4.13
N SER A 201 -22.04 24.07 -4.85
CA SER A 201 -21.94 24.78 -6.12
C SER A 201 -21.03 25.95 -5.83
N ALA A 202 -19.77 25.82 -6.24
CA ALA A 202 -18.77 26.82 -5.94
C ALA A 202 -19.25 28.05 -6.69
N GLN A 203 -19.84 28.99 -5.94
CA GLN A 203 -20.18 30.31 -6.44
C GLN A 203 -18.92 30.79 -7.14
N GLN A 204 -18.98 30.84 -8.47
CA GLN A 204 -17.91 31.36 -9.29
C GLN A 204 -17.69 32.79 -8.82
N GLU A 205 -16.64 33.01 -8.02
CA GLU A 205 -16.19 34.36 -7.73
C GLU A 205 -15.88 34.99 -9.09
N PRO A 206 -16.49 36.17 -9.39
CA PRO A 206 -16.32 36.82 -10.68
C PRO A 206 -14.83 37.02 -10.95
N GLN A 207 -14.33 36.35 -11.98
CA GLN A 207 -12.91 36.40 -12.35
C GLN A 207 -12.54 37.83 -12.73
N GLN A 208 -11.82 38.51 -11.84
CA GLN A 208 -11.26 39.83 -12.12
C GLN A 208 -10.18 39.71 -13.21
N HIS A 209 -10.48 40.20 -14.40
CA HIS A 209 -9.61 40.17 -15.59
C HIS A 209 -8.31 40.95 -15.30
N ARG A 210 -7.19 40.24 -15.15
CA ARG A 210 -5.85 40.84 -15.18
C ARG A 210 -5.22 40.55 -16.55
N PRO A 211 -4.96 41.57 -17.39
CA PRO A 211 -4.24 41.37 -18.66
C PRO A 211 -2.74 41.16 -18.40
N GLY A 212 -2.13 40.18 -19.09
CA GLY A 212 -0.68 39.94 -19.04
C GLY A 212 -0.28 38.50 -19.42
N LEU A 213 0.97 38.30 -19.83
CA LEU A 213 1.51 36.97 -20.21
C LEU A 213 1.43 35.95 -19.06
N LEU A 214 1.59 36.42 -17.81
CA LEU A 214 1.36 35.61 -16.61
C LEU A 214 -0.10 35.14 -16.47
N ALA A 215 -1.07 35.92 -16.95
CA ALA A 215 -2.46 35.52 -16.96
C ALA A 215 -2.74 34.42 -18.00
N ALA A 216 -2.06 34.46 -19.16
CA ALA A 216 -2.13 33.41 -20.17
C ALA A 216 -1.54 32.09 -19.65
N VAL A 217 -0.35 32.12 -19.05
CA VAL A 217 0.25 30.94 -18.39
C VAL A 217 -0.66 30.43 -17.27
N GLY A 218 -1.18 31.33 -16.43
CA GLY A 218 -2.11 30.98 -15.37
C GLY A 218 -3.43 30.41 -15.87
N ALA A 219 -3.90 30.78 -17.07
CA ALA A 219 -5.07 30.19 -17.70
C ALA A 219 -4.79 28.76 -18.17
N VAL A 220 -3.64 28.53 -18.83
CA VAL A 220 -3.21 27.18 -19.26
C VAL A 220 -3.03 26.26 -18.05
N VAL A 221 -2.35 26.71 -16.99
CA VAL A 221 -2.17 25.90 -15.76
C VAL A 221 -3.52 25.59 -15.11
N ARG A 222 -4.46 26.55 -15.07
CA ARG A 222 -5.81 26.30 -14.55
C ARG A 222 -6.60 25.33 -15.41
N GLN A 223 -6.47 25.40 -16.74
CA GLN A 223 -7.14 24.50 -17.67
C GLN A 223 -6.57 23.07 -17.59
N VAL A 224 -5.25 22.92 -17.54
CA VAL A 224 -4.62 21.61 -17.33
C VAL A 224 -5.01 21.05 -15.96
N GLY A 225 -5.02 21.89 -14.91
CA GLY A 225 -5.45 21.50 -13.58
C GLY A 225 -6.93 21.10 -13.51
N SER A 226 -7.82 21.78 -14.24
CA SER A 226 -9.24 21.42 -14.27
C SER A 226 -9.47 20.10 -15.01
N VAL A 227 -8.78 19.87 -16.14
CA VAL A 227 -8.85 18.60 -16.87
C VAL A 227 -8.30 17.46 -16.00
N LEU A 228 -7.13 17.64 -15.38
CA LEU A 228 -6.53 16.59 -14.55
C LEU A 228 -7.39 16.28 -13.32
N SER A 229 -7.93 17.30 -12.65
CA SER A 229 -8.83 17.09 -11.50
C SER A 229 -10.15 16.45 -11.90
N TRP A 230 -10.68 16.76 -13.08
CA TRP A 230 -11.86 16.10 -13.63
C TRP A 230 -11.58 14.63 -13.95
N VAL A 231 -10.48 14.31 -14.65
CA VAL A 231 -10.07 12.92 -14.94
C VAL A 231 -9.87 12.15 -13.64
N TRP A 232 -9.20 12.74 -12.66
CA TRP A 232 -8.98 12.13 -11.35
C TRP A 232 -10.30 11.81 -10.64
N ALA A 233 -11.23 12.77 -10.59
CA ALA A 233 -12.54 12.57 -9.98
C ALA A 233 -13.37 11.50 -10.71
N TRP A 234 -13.28 11.45 -12.04
CA TRP A 234 -13.94 10.44 -12.86
C TRP A 234 -13.39 9.04 -12.58
N MET A 235 -12.06 8.86 -12.58
CA MET A 235 -11.41 7.59 -12.25
C MET A 235 -11.72 7.13 -10.82
N ASP A 236 -11.70 8.05 -9.86
CA ASP A 236 -12.04 7.76 -8.47
C ASP A 236 -13.51 7.32 -8.32
N GLY A 237 -14.42 7.97 -9.07
CA GLY A 237 -15.83 7.58 -9.16
C GLY A 237 -16.01 6.16 -9.71
N LEU A 238 -15.35 5.84 -10.82
CA LEU A 238 -15.38 4.49 -11.42
C LEU A 238 -14.83 3.45 -10.46
N LEU A 239 -13.72 3.74 -9.79
CA LEU A 239 -13.09 2.80 -8.84
C LEU A 239 -13.97 2.59 -7.61
N ALA A 240 -14.59 3.65 -7.08
CA ALA A 240 -15.53 3.55 -5.97
C ALA A 240 -16.76 2.71 -6.33
N GLU A 241 -17.31 2.91 -7.53
CA GLU A 241 -18.47 2.16 -8.01
C GLU A 241 -18.13 0.69 -8.26
N ALA A 242 -17.02 0.41 -8.94
CA ALA A 242 -16.53 -0.95 -9.15
C ALA A 242 -16.28 -1.66 -7.81
N ALA A 243 -15.55 -1.04 -6.88
CA ALA A 243 -15.28 -1.60 -5.55
C ALA A 243 -16.57 -1.90 -4.78
N CYS A 244 -17.56 -1.01 -4.84
CA CYS A 244 -18.83 -1.20 -4.15
C CYS A 244 -19.69 -2.28 -4.80
N ILE A 245 -19.74 -2.36 -6.13
CA ILE A 245 -20.46 -3.43 -6.85
C ILE A 245 -19.84 -4.77 -6.48
N LEU A 246 -18.51 -4.86 -6.54
CA LEU A 246 -17.78 -6.06 -6.13
C LEU A 246 -18.10 -6.44 -4.69
N ALA A 247 -18.15 -5.49 -3.75
CA ALA A 247 -18.46 -5.76 -2.35
C ALA A 247 -19.93 -6.05 -2.06
N SER A 248 -20.85 -5.69 -2.97
CA SER A 248 -22.29 -5.85 -2.74
C SER A 248 -22.80 -7.28 -2.90
N ASP A 249 -22.09 -8.10 -3.69
CA ASP A 249 -22.41 -9.50 -3.89
C ASP A 249 -21.19 -10.36 -3.49
N PRO A 250 -21.34 -11.33 -2.56
CA PRO A 250 -20.23 -12.19 -2.17
C PRO A 250 -19.62 -12.97 -3.35
N PHE A 251 -20.39 -13.30 -4.38
CA PHE A 251 -19.88 -13.98 -5.58
C PHE A 251 -18.99 -13.05 -6.42
N TYR A 252 -19.39 -11.80 -6.64
CA TYR A 252 -18.54 -10.82 -7.34
C TYR A 252 -17.31 -10.46 -6.51
N LEU A 253 -17.44 -10.33 -5.19
CA LEU A 253 -16.32 -10.05 -4.31
C LEU A 253 -15.29 -11.18 -4.37
N THR A 254 -15.75 -12.43 -4.20
CA THR A 254 -14.87 -13.60 -4.21
C THR A 254 -14.20 -13.78 -5.56
N SER A 255 -14.93 -13.66 -6.67
CA SER A 255 -14.36 -13.76 -8.02
C SER A 255 -13.37 -12.63 -8.32
N ALA A 256 -13.64 -11.39 -7.91
CA ALA A 256 -12.69 -10.30 -8.08
C ALA A 256 -11.45 -10.44 -7.19
N ILE A 257 -11.61 -10.84 -5.92
CA ILE A 257 -10.46 -11.16 -5.05
C ILE A 257 -9.64 -12.29 -5.65
N TRP A 258 -10.28 -13.29 -6.24
CA TRP A 258 -9.62 -14.41 -6.90
C TRP A 258 -8.83 -13.97 -8.14
N VAL A 259 -9.44 -13.21 -9.05
CA VAL A 259 -8.79 -12.71 -10.27
C VAL A 259 -7.68 -11.72 -9.93
N LEU A 260 -7.95 -10.73 -9.07
CA LEU A 260 -6.94 -9.77 -8.63
C LEU A 260 -5.82 -10.46 -7.86
N GLY A 261 -6.16 -11.46 -7.03
CA GLY A 261 -5.22 -12.30 -6.30
C GLY A 261 -4.28 -13.05 -7.24
N GLY A 262 -4.80 -13.66 -8.31
CA GLY A 262 -4.01 -14.34 -9.33
C GLY A 262 -3.11 -13.39 -10.12
N LEU A 263 -3.62 -12.21 -10.51
CA LEU A 263 -2.81 -11.17 -11.17
C LEU A 263 -1.68 -10.66 -10.28
N CYS A 264 -1.99 -10.37 -9.01
CA CYS A 264 -0.98 -9.98 -8.02
C CYS A 264 0.03 -11.09 -7.78
N TRP A 265 -0.39 -12.36 -7.85
CA TRP A 265 0.51 -13.51 -7.71
C TRP A 265 1.51 -13.60 -8.86
N LEU A 266 1.04 -13.48 -10.10
CA LEU A 266 1.89 -13.44 -11.28
C LEU A 266 2.93 -12.32 -11.20
N LEU A 267 2.48 -11.11 -10.87
CA LEU A 267 3.37 -9.96 -10.70
C LEU A 267 4.38 -10.20 -9.58
N ALA A 268 3.94 -10.73 -8.44
CA ALA A 268 4.81 -11.02 -7.31
C ALA A 268 5.87 -12.07 -7.63
N LYS A 269 5.49 -13.14 -8.34
CA LYS A 269 6.38 -14.20 -8.79
C LYS A 269 7.40 -13.67 -9.80
N ALA A 270 6.96 -12.90 -10.80
CA ALA A 270 7.86 -12.29 -11.79
C ALA A 270 8.88 -11.35 -11.13
N GLN A 271 8.44 -10.49 -10.21
CA GLN A 271 9.32 -9.59 -9.46
C GLN A 271 10.29 -10.34 -8.54
N ALA A 272 9.84 -11.43 -7.89
CA ALA A 272 10.70 -12.26 -7.05
C ALA A 272 11.84 -12.91 -7.86
N LEU A 273 11.51 -13.42 -9.05
CA LEU A 273 12.48 -14.00 -9.99
C LEU A 273 13.45 -12.94 -10.51
N ALA A 274 12.94 -11.78 -10.94
CA ALA A 274 13.77 -10.67 -11.41
C ALA A 274 14.75 -10.19 -10.33
N ALA A 275 14.28 -10.03 -9.08
CA ALA A 275 15.14 -9.66 -7.98
C ALA A 275 16.28 -10.66 -7.81
N LEU A 276 15.99 -11.97 -7.86
CA LEU A 276 16.98 -13.04 -7.68
C LEU A 276 17.97 -13.26 -8.84
N ALA A 277 17.65 -12.75 -10.04
CA ALA A 277 18.58 -12.73 -11.15
C ALA A 277 19.69 -11.68 -10.99
N GLU A 278 19.45 -10.61 -10.22
CA GLU A 278 20.48 -9.59 -9.99
C GLU A 278 21.56 -10.11 -9.02
N PRO A 279 22.84 -10.14 -9.44
CA PRO A 279 23.95 -10.52 -8.57
C PRO A 279 24.00 -9.57 -7.37
N ALA A 280 24.22 -10.11 -6.17
CA ALA A 280 24.41 -9.30 -4.97
C ALA A 280 25.68 -8.45 -5.16
N SER A 281 25.49 -7.15 -5.44
CA SER A 281 26.55 -6.16 -5.55
C SER A 281 27.01 -5.63 -4.19
#